data_AF-A0A534NAK3-F1
#
_entry.id   AF-A0A534NAK3-F1
#
_cell.length_a   1.000
_cell.length_b   1.000
_cell.length_c   1.000
_cell.angle_alpha   90.00
_cell.angle_beta   90.00
_cell.angle_gamma   90.00
#
_symmetry.space_group_name_H-M   'P 1'
#
loop_
_entity.id
_entity.type
_entity.pdbx_description
1 polymer ?
#
loop_
_entity_poly.entity_id
_entity_poly.type
_entity_poly.pdbx_seq_one_letter_code
_entity_poly.pdbx_strand_id
1 'polypeptide(L)'
;MAVFNTPVGAKSPAPIGPGAAYECSIEAAPGSKLTITSMFGQSNDLFYAPNESGIALFKDGKPISGDITSQIILWDAGTEVNQEPGIGSDQAPRQKAPNTGKDENGVVQNIKKVKDGFKYPKTASVMKVTITPAKTPGAN
;
A
#
# COMPACT_ATOMS: atom_id res chain seq x y z
N MET A 1 4.31 -11.02 -10.94
CA MET A 1 4.05 -9.67 -10.40
C MET A 1 2.76 -9.17 -11.04
N ALA A 2 1.78 -8.75 -10.24
CA ALA A 2 0.51 -8.21 -10.75
C ALA A 2 0.53 -6.68 -10.61
N VAL A 3 -0.05 -5.96 -11.58
CA VAL A 3 -0.24 -4.51 -11.50
C VAL A 3 -1.71 -4.23 -11.23
N PHE A 4 -2.00 -3.52 -10.14
CA PHE A 4 -3.34 -3.06 -9.78
C PHE A 4 -3.37 -1.53 -9.75
N ASN A 5 -3.57 -0.89 -10.89
CA ASN A 5 -3.51 0.57 -11.02
C ASN A 5 -4.78 1.20 -11.58
N THR A 6 -5.72 0.40 -12.09
CA THR A 6 -7.02 0.83 -12.59
C THR A 6 -8.10 0.51 -11.56
N PRO A 7 -8.77 1.51 -10.97
CA PRO A 7 -9.85 1.25 -10.01
C PRO A 7 -10.97 0.41 -10.63
N VAL A 8 -11.68 -0.37 -9.82
CA VAL A 8 -12.83 -1.15 -10.26
C VAL A 8 -13.85 -0.23 -10.94
N GLY A 9 -14.24 -0.58 -12.16
CA GLY A 9 -15.17 0.21 -12.99
C GLY A 9 -14.54 1.37 -13.76
N ALA A 10 -13.26 1.69 -13.56
CA ALA A 10 -12.54 2.68 -14.34
C ALA A 10 -11.98 2.09 -15.66
N LYS A 11 -11.65 2.97 -16.62
CA LYS A 11 -11.11 2.58 -17.94
C LYS A 11 -9.59 2.77 -18.06
N SER A 12 -8.97 3.42 -17.09
CA SER A 12 -7.56 3.79 -17.12
C SER A 12 -6.98 3.85 -15.71
N PRO A 13 -5.64 3.77 -15.58
CA PRO A 13 -4.98 3.95 -14.30
C PRO A 13 -5.29 5.32 -13.68
N ALA A 14 -5.55 5.34 -12.37
CA ALA A 14 -5.86 6.56 -11.63
C ALA A 14 -5.68 6.32 -10.13
N PRO A 15 -5.40 7.35 -9.31
CA PRO A 15 -5.50 7.27 -7.86
C PRO A 15 -6.90 6.85 -7.42
N ILE A 16 -7.00 6.31 -6.21
CA ILE A 16 -8.27 5.86 -5.64
C ILE A 16 -8.76 6.78 -4.52
N GLY A 17 -10.05 7.12 -4.57
CA GLY A 17 -10.72 7.91 -3.54
C GLY A 17 -11.54 7.04 -2.57
N PRO A 18 -12.10 7.65 -1.50
CA PRO A 18 -12.97 6.93 -0.56
C PRO A 18 -14.12 6.20 -1.28
N GLY A 19 -14.36 4.95 -0.89
CA GLY A 19 -15.44 4.11 -1.43
C GLY A 19 -15.12 3.37 -2.73
N ALA A 20 -14.03 3.71 -3.42
CA ALA A 20 -13.55 2.93 -4.56
C ALA A 20 -12.61 1.79 -4.13
N ALA A 21 -12.42 0.79 -4.99
CA ALA A 21 -11.52 -0.34 -4.75
C ALA A 21 -10.58 -0.63 -5.94
N TYR A 22 -9.43 -1.24 -5.65
CA TYR A 22 -8.67 -2.03 -6.62
C TYR A 22 -8.89 -3.51 -6.30
N GLU A 23 -8.97 -4.33 -7.34
CA GLU A 23 -9.06 -5.78 -7.20
C GLU A 23 -8.04 -6.46 -8.12
N CYS A 24 -7.41 -7.51 -7.62
CA CYS A 24 -6.55 -8.37 -8.43
C CYS A 24 -6.63 -9.81 -7.91
N SER A 25 -6.36 -10.75 -8.81
CA SER A 25 -6.26 -12.18 -8.48
C SER A 25 -4.80 -12.60 -8.55
N ILE A 26 -4.42 -13.45 -7.61
CA ILE A 26 -3.08 -14.06 -7.57
C ILE A 26 -3.23 -15.57 -7.42
N GLU A 27 -2.30 -16.31 -8.02
CA GLU A 27 -2.13 -17.73 -7.75
C GLU A 27 -1.10 -17.90 -6.63
N ALA A 28 -1.39 -18.79 -5.69
CA ALA A 28 -0.55 -19.03 -4.53
C ALA A 28 -0.64 -20.48 -4.07
N ALA A 29 0.47 -20.99 -3.52
CA ALA A 29 0.56 -22.33 -2.93
C ALA A 29 0.98 -22.22 -1.45
N PRO A 30 0.82 -23.27 -0.64
CA PRO A 30 1.34 -23.26 0.73
C PRO A 30 2.80 -22.81 0.79
N GLY A 31 3.09 -21.84 1.67
CA GLY A 31 4.40 -21.18 1.75
C GLY A 31 4.52 -19.88 0.96
N SER A 32 3.61 -19.59 0.03
CA SER A 32 3.56 -18.30 -0.66
C SER A 32 3.29 -17.14 0.31
N LYS A 33 3.93 -16.01 0.01
CA LYS A 33 3.79 -14.75 0.76
C LYS A 33 3.35 -13.65 -0.19
N LEU A 34 2.46 -12.79 0.30
CA LEU A 34 2.00 -11.61 -0.40
C LEU A 34 2.79 -10.39 0.08
N THR A 35 3.35 -9.67 -0.89
CA THR A 35 3.83 -8.30 -0.73
C THR A 35 3.08 -7.41 -1.71
N ILE A 36 2.61 -6.27 -1.21
CA ILE A 36 1.97 -5.22 -2.00
C ILE A 36 2.58 -3.88 -1.62
N THR A 37 2.55 -2.95 -2.56
CA THR A 37 2.97 -1.56 -2.33
C THR A 37 1.92 -0.64 -2.94
N SER A 38 1.47 0.36 -2.17
CA SER A 38 0.55 1.39 -2.64
C SER A 38 0.97 2.75 -2.08
N MET A 39 1.11 3.76 -2.94
CA MET A 39 1.52 5.10 -2.51
C MET A 39 0.48 5.71 -1.56
N PHE A 40 0.94 6.33 -0.47
CA PHE A 40 0.12 7.24 0.30
C PHE A 40 0.08 8.60 -0.41
N GLY A 41 -0.91 8.83 -1.28
CA GLY A 41 -0.94 10.02 -2.14
C GLY A 41 -0.86 11.37 -1.42
N GLN A 42 -1.23 11.47 -0.14
CA GLN A 42 -1.09 12.70 0.65
C GLN A 42 0.30 12.81 1.33
N SER A 43 1.34 12.36 0.65
CA SER A 43 2.74 12.42 1.10
C SER A 43 3.68 12.62 -0.08
N ASN A 44 4.95 12.87 0.22
CA ASN A 44 6.02 13.03 -0.77
C ASN A 44 6.33 11.67 -1.41
N ASP A 45 6.69 10.68 -0.58
CA ASP A 45 7.16 9.38 -1.04
C ASP A 45 6.76 8.20 -0.12
N LEU A 46 5.83 8.41 0.81
CA LEU A 46 5.40 7.33 1.70
C LEU A 46 4.51 6.32 0.98
N PHE A 47 4.61 5.06 1.40
CA PHE A 47 3.83 3.96 0.84
C PHE A 47 3.36 2.95 1.89
N TYR A 48 2.25 2.29 1.59
CA TYR A 48 1.71 1.21 2.38
C TYR A 48 2.21 -0.13 1.86
N ALA A 49 2.74 -0.95 2.77
CA ALA A 49 3.19 -2.31 2.48
C ALA A 49 3.15 -3.18 3.75
N PRO A 50 3.17 -4.52 3.61
CA PRO A 50 3.42 -5.40 4.74
C PRO A 50 4.78 -5.16 5.42
N ASN A 51 5.05 -5.90 6.49
CA ASN A 51 6.41 -6.00 7.00
C ASN A 51 7.34 -6.72 6.01
N GLU A 52 8.65 -6.66 6.26
CA GLU A 52 9.69 -7.26 5.42
C GLU A 52 9.50 -8.77 5.17
N SER A 53 8.79 -9.47 6.07
CA SER A 53 8.51 -10.90 5.94
C SER A 53 7.35 -11.21 5.01
N GLY A 54 6.58 -10.21 4.56
CA GLY A 54 5.35 -10.38 3.78
C GLY A 54 4.20 -11.01 4.57
N ILE A 55 3.03 -11.11 3.94
CA ILE A 55 1.84 -11.75 4.51
C ILE A 55 1.80 -13.21 4.07
N ALA A 56 1.84 -14.15 5.02
CA ALA A 56 1.66 -15.57 4.70
C ALA A 56 0.23 -15.80 4.15
N LEU A 57 0.13 -16.42 2.97
CA LEU A 57 -1.17 -16.66 2.32
C LEU A 57 -1.88 -17.93 2.82
N PHE A 58 -1.18 -18.74 3.62
CA PHE A 58 -1.67 -19.99 4.17
C PHE A 58 -1.36 -20.09 5.65
N LYS A 59 -2.28 -20.69 6.40
CA LYS A 59 -2.12 -21.07 7.80
C LYS A 59 -2.59 -22.50 7.99
N ASP A 60 -1.75 -23.35 8.57
CA ASP A 60 -2.05 -24.77 8.80
C ASP A 60 -2.51 -25.50 7.52
N GLY A 61 -1.86 -25.19 6.39
CA GLY A 61 -2.15 -25.76 5.08
C GLY A 61 -3.39 -25.20 4.38
N LYS A 62 -4.13 -24.27 4.99
CA LYS A 62 -5.35 -23.67 4.42
C LYS A 62 -5.12 -22.22 3.98
N PRO A 63 -5.68 -21.78 2.84
CA PRO A 63 -5.66 -20.37 2.44
C PRO A 63 -6.27 -19.46 3.52
N ILE A 64 -5.66 -18.30 3.76
CA ILE A 64 -6.24 -17.29 4.66
C ILE A 64 -7.40 -16.56 3.97
N SER A 65 -8.33 -16.03 4.77
CA SER A 65 -9.47 -15.25 4.30
C SER A 65 -9.81 -14.15 5.32
N GLY A 66 -10.28 -13.00 4.85
CA GLY A 66 -10.78 -11.90 5.67
C GLY A 66 -9.99 -10.59 5.56
N ASP A 67 -10.14 -9.73 6.57
CA ASP A 67 -9.48 -8.43 6.67
C ASP A 67 -8.03 -8.58 7.15
N ILE A 68 -7.09 -8.08 6.36
CA ILE A 68 -5.64 -8.12 6.62
C ILE A 68 -5.04 -6.72 6.78
N THR A 69 -5.88 -5.68 6.94
CA THR A 69 -5.47 -4.27 7.03
C THR A 69 -4.43 -4.03 8.13
N SER A 70 -4.52 -4.75 9.25
CA SER A 70 -3.59 -4.63 10.38
C SER A 70 -2.15 -5.07 10.04
N GLN A 71 -1.97 -5.84 8.97
CA GLN A 71 -0.66 -6.27 8.49
C GLN A 71 -0.03 -5.26 7.53
N ILE A 72 -0.77 -4.21 7.15
CA ILE A 72 -0.30 -3.16 6.24
C ILE A 72 0.17 -1.95 7.06
N ILE A 73 1.41 -1.56 6.79
CA ILE A 73 2.17 -0.57 7.54
C ILE A 73 2.54 0.56 6.59
N LEU A 74 2.63 1.78 7.12
CA LEU A 74 3.14 2.93 6.38
C LEU A 74 4.67 3.00 6.48
N TRP A 75 5.31 3.14 5.33
CA TRP A 75 6.75 3.21 5.15
C TRP A 75 7.10 4.55 4.52
N ASP A 76 8.28 5.04 4.90
CA ASP A 76 8.97 6.13 4.25
C ASP A 76 9.95 5.52 3.24
N ALA A 77 9.96 6.01 1.99
CA ALA A 77 10.84 5.51 0.95
C ALA A 77 12.28 6.01 1.11
N GLY A 78 12.48 7.13 1.78
CA GLY A 78 13.78 7.74 1.99
C GLY A 78 14.28 8.58 0.81
N THR A 79 13.40 8.95 -0.12
CA THR A 79 13.80 9.63 -1.36
C THR A 79 13.68 11.15 -1.23
N GLU A 80 12.59 11.66 -0.67
CA GLU A 80 12.33 13.08 -0.49
C GLU A 80 12.08 13.43 0.98
N VAL A 81 12.49 14.63 1.40
CA VAL A 81 12.20 15.15 2.74
C VAL A 81 10.69 15.28 2.93
N ASN A 82 10.17 14.65 3.99
CA ASN A 82 8.75 14.72 4.34
C ASN A 82 8.24 16.15 4.57
N GLN A 83 7.01 16.39 4.09
CA GLN A 83 6.18 17.54 4.43
C GLN A 83 4.91 17.08 5.14
N GLU A 84 4.22 18.01 5.81
CA GLU A 84 2.98 17.69 6.55
C GLU A 84 1.96 16.98 5.64
N PRO A 85 1.48 15.78 6.01
CA PRO A 85 0.61 14.98 5.17
C PRO A 85 -0.65 15.73 4.74
N GLY A 86 -0.87 15.83 3.43
CA GLY A 86 -2.03 16.53 2.87
C GLY A 86 -1.85 18.04 2.66
N ILE A 87 -0.72 18.62 3.10
CA ILE A 87 -0.46 20.06 3.03
C ILE A 87 0.75 20.38 2.14
N GLY A 88 1.82 19.59 2.23
CA GLY A 88 3.08 19.84 1.53
C GLY A 88 2.93 20.11 0.02
N SER A 89 3.67 21.10 -0.48
CA SER A 89 3.63 21.52 -1.89
C SER A 89 4.21 20.49 -2.85
N ASP A 90 5.10 19.63 -2.36
CA ASP A 90 5.87 18.70 -3.19
C ASP A 90 5.24 17.29 -3.17
N GLN A 91 4.11 17.14 -2.50
CA GLN A 91 3.33 15.91 -2.49
C GLN A 91 2.60 15.69 -3.82
N ALA A 92 2.38 14.43 -4.20
CA ALA A 92 1.86 14.09 -5.53
C ALA A 92 0.64 14.88 -6.04
N PRO A 93 -0.38 15.20 -5.22
CA PRO A 93 -1.54 15.98 -5.65
C PRO A 93 -1.25 17.46 -5.91
N ARG A 94 -0.12 17.99 -5.44
CA ARG A 94 0.22 19.42 -5.41
C ARG A 94 1.52 19.76 -6.15
N GLN A 95 2.40 18.78 -6.37
CA GLN A 95 3.65 18.99 -7.09
C GLN A 95 3.41 19.38 -8.56
N LYS A 96 4.27 20.25 -9.09
CA LYS A 96 4.19 20.73 -10.48
C LYS A 96 4.69 19.71 -11.50
N ALA A 97 5.60 18.84 -11.07
CA ALA A 97 6.15 17.74 -11.84
C ALA A 97 6.54 16.62 -10.86
N PRO A 98 6.69 15.36 -11.31
CA PRO A 98 7.19 14.28 -10.46
C PRO A 98 8.59 14.59 -9.91
N ASN A 99 8.87 14.10 -8.71
CA ASN A 99 10.19 14.14 -8.06
C ASN A 99 10.73 15.57 -7.90
N THR A 100 9.92 16.46 -7.34
CA THR A 100 10.30 17.86 -7.12
C THR A 100 10.59 18.19 -5.67
N GLY A 101 10.37 17.25 -4.76
CA GLY A 101 10.74 17.41 -3.36
C GLY A 101 12.25 17.45 -3.18
N LYS A 102 12.67 17.94 -2.02
CA LYS A 102 14.08 17.99 -1.65
C LYS A 102 14.58 16.57 -1.37
N ASP A 103 15.64 16.14 -2.03
CA ASP A 103 16.29 14.86 -1.73
C ASP A 103 16.70 14.74 -0.26
N GLU A 104 16.38 13.61 0.37
CA GLU A 104 16.87 13.29 1.71
C GLU A 104 18.00 12.24 1.74
N ASN A 105 18.24 11.55 0.63
CA ASN A 105 19.26 10.49 0.49
C ASN A 105 19.18 9.43 1.61
N GLY A 106 17.95 9.10 2.00
CA GLY A 106 17.62 8.15 3.04
C GLY A 106 17.55 6.71 2.55
N VAL A 107 16.99 5.86 3.41
CA VAL A 107 16.69 4.46 3.11
C VAL A 107 15.26 4.15 3.52
N VAL A 108 14.68 3.13 2.93
CA VAL A 108 13.34 2.65 3.30
C VAL A 108 13.28 2.34 4.80
N GLN A 109 12.32 2.95 5.49
CA GLN A 109 12.13 2.74 6.92
C GLN A 109 10.67 2.82 7.34
N ASN A 110 10.33 2.16 8.45
CA ASN A 110 9.00 2.25 9.02
C ASN A 110 8.74 3.70 9.46
N ILE A 111 7.58 4.28 9.09
CA ILE A 111 7.30 5.69 9.38
C ILE A 111 7.36 6.03 10.88
N LYS A 112 7.12 5.04 11.75
CA LYS A 112 7.21 5.21 13.21
C LYS A 112 8.63 5.48 13.72
N LYS A 113 9.66 5.19 12.91
CA LYS A 113 11.07 5.46 13.23
C LYS A 113 11.53 6.83 12.75
N VAL A 114 10.81 7.44 11.81
CA VAL A 114 11.05 8.78 11.30
C VAL A 114 10.65 9.81 12.35
N LYS A 115 11.48 10.85 12.53
CA LYS A 115 11.32 11.88 13.58
C LYS A 115 11.16 13.27 12.95
N ASP A 116 10.26 13.38 11.99
CA ASP A 116 9.93 14.64 11.29
C ASP A 116 8.92 15.52 12.05
N GLY A 117 8.27 14.98 13.09
CA GLY A 117 7.29 15.68 13.91
C GLY A 117 5.87 15.68 13.35
N PHE A 118 5.62 15.02 12.22
CA PHE A 118 4.29 14.93 11.62
C PHE A 118 3.45 13.81 12.23
N LYS A 119 2.13 13.94 12.05
CA LYS A 119 1.16 12.92 12.45
C LYS A 119 0.61 12.23 11.20
N TYR A 120 0.70 10.92 11.20
CA TYR A 120 0.18 10.10 10.11
C TYR A 120 -1.12 9.41 10.52
N PRO A 121 -2.09 9.28 9.59
CA PRO A 121 -3.33 8.56 9.87
C PRO A 121 -3.05 7.08 10.14
N LYS A 122 -3.95 6.41 10.87
CA LYS A 122 -3.90 4.96 10.99
C LYS A 122 -4.21 4.34 9.63
N THR A 123 -3.55 3.24 9.26
CA THR A 123 -3.84 2.54 7.99
C THR A 123 -5.34 2.26 7.82
N ALA A 124 -6.00 1.78 8.88
CA ALA A 124 -7.43 1.46 8.87
C ALA A 124 -8.37 2.66 8.70
N SER A 125 -7.90 3.92 8.88
CA SER A 125 -8.68 5.10 8.54
C SER A 125 -8.48 5.58 7.10
N VAL A 126 -7.51 5.00 6.38
CA VAL A 126 -7.19 5.35 4.98
C VAL A 126 -7.68 4.28 4.02
N MET A 127 -7.49 3.00 4.37
CA MET A 127 -7.84 1.88 3.50
C MET A 127 -8.28 0.65 4.31
N LYS A 128 -8.95 -0.26 3.59
CA LYS A 128 -9.22 -1.62 4.04
C LYS A 128 -8.65 -2.58 3.00
N VAL A 129 -7.93 -3.60 3.47
CA VAL A 129 -7.37 -4.66 2.62
C VAL A 129 -7.96 -6.00 3.03
N THR A 130 -8.58 -6.68 2.08
CA THR A 130 -9.18 -8.00 2.29
C THR A 130 -8.59 -9.02 1.33
N ILE A 131 -8.55 -10.27 1.76
CA ILE A 131 -8.17 -11.40 0.93
C ILE A 131 -9.26 -12.48 1.00
N THR A 132 -9.57 -13.07 -0.14
CA THR A 132 -10.57 -14.14 -0.23
C THR A 132 -10.00 -15.24 -1.13
N PRO A 133 -9.96 -16.51 -0.69
CA PRO A 133 -9.61 -17.61 -1.56
C PRO A 133 -10.60 -17.70 -2.72
N ALA A 134 -10.11 -17.70 -3.95
CA ALA A 134 -10.96 -18.01 -5.11
C ALA A 134 -11.44 -19.47 -4.99
N LYS A 135 -12.70 -19.74 -5.38
CA LYS A 135 -13.14 -21.13 -5.56
C LYS A 135 -12.23 -21.79 -6.59
N THR A 136 -11.66 -22.95 -6.24
CA THR A 136 -10.94 -23.78 -7.22
C THR A 136 -11.91 -24.10 -8.36
N PRO A 137 -11.54 -23.89 -9.64
CA PRO A 137 -12.32 -24.41 -10.75
C PRO A 137 -12.48 -25.93 -10.58
N GLY A 138 -13.70 -26.43 -10.33
CA GLY A 138 -14.00 -27.86 -10.25
C GLY A 138 -14.22 -28.47 -8.85
N ALA A 139 -14.33 -27.69 -7.78
CA ALA A 139 -14.84 -28.21 -6.51
C ALA A 139 -16.38 -28.16 -6.50
N ASN A 140 -17.01 -29.35 -6.59
CA ASN A 140 -18.47 -29.54 -6.41
C ASN A 140 -18.92 -29.19 -4.99
#